data_AF-A0A5N6JVZ0-F1
#
_entry.id   AF-A0A5N6JVZ0-F1
#
_cell.length_a   1.000
_cell.length_b   1.000
_cell.length_c   1.000
_cell.angle_alpha   90.00
_cell.angle_beta   90.00
_cell.angle_gamma   90.00
#
_symmetry.space_group_name_H-M   'P 1'
#
loop_
_entity.id
_entity.type
_entity.pdbx_description
1 polymer ?
#
loop_
_entity_poly.entity_id
_entity_poly.type
_entity_poly.pdbx_seq_one_letter_code
_entity_poly.pdbx_strand_id
1 'polypeptide(L)'
;MIIQDKKINSIIISAADAFASNISDSIFATAEGFNEVVNLDPNSASPTQANSTGLYQILIAVDVRTINDARNFIIDSVNAVNTDGSKKYHLTLKLNTFVTKIRFSNETVSRALGINFLDAGIPGSINARKGVIVSGGTYNSPQLLKLSGVEPRAELESFGIPVIVDLPGVATNIQDRYETTLISESDVDYSIANGCTFLTMSNDPYLTQWQNDTTDTGLYASLGLPVAIIARSSIADQDPDLLISGAPANFDSYYPGYSGPALGDARHWTWITLKAHARNTAGTVTLRSSDPLDPPLIQVHYFDKGTLTDNAWEKDLQAMYEDMILSRQIMNNFVPLDGAFNESWPGTEISTEEQLKEFIKDEAWGHHISCTNSIGADDDVMAVLDSSLRVRGTRVLRVVDASIFPKIPGFYIAVPIYMVSEKAAGVIIEQDAAGTSYR
;
A
#
# COMPACT_ATOMS: atom_id res chain seq x y z
N MET A 1 18.53 -6.06 17.84
CA MET A 1 17.93 -4.96 18.64
C MET A 1 16.64 -5.41 19.31
N ILE A 2 15.61 -5.81 18.57
CA ILE A 2 14.28 -6.11 19.15
C ILE A 2 14.27 -7.34 20.08
N ILE A 3 15.15 -8.33 19.86
CA ILE A 3 15.35 -9.51 20.72
C ILE A 3 15.77 -9.16 22.16
N GLN A 4 16.22 -7.94 22.41
CA GLN A 4 16.76 -7.55 23.72
C GLN A 4 15.68 -7.11 24.71
N ASP A 5 14.45 -6.83 24.25
CA ASP A 5 13.35 -6.43 25.12
C ASP A 5 12.51 -7.65 25.56
N LYS A 6 12.43 -7.86 26.88
CA LYS A 6 11.74 -9.02 27.47
C LYS A 6 10.24 -9.03 27.18
N LYS A 7 9.59 -7.86 27.11
CA LYS A 7 8.16 -7.77 26.78
C LYS A 7 7.94 -8.22 25.36
N ILE A 8 8.73 -7.71 24.41
CA ILE A 8 8.59 -8.05 22.99
C ILE A 8 8.82 -9.56 22.80
N ASN A 9 9.85 -10.13 23.43
CA ASN A 9 10.09 -11.58 23.36
C ASN A 9 8.91 -12.40 23.90
N SER A 10 8.31 -12.00 25.03
CA SER A 10 7.15 -12.71 25.58
C SER A 10 5.92 -12.61 24.68
N ILE A 11 5.67 -11.44 24.08
CA ILE A 11 4.60 -11.26 23.09
C ILE A 11 4.82 -12.20 21.89
N ILE A 12 6.05 -12.30 21.39
CA ILE A 12 6.36 -13.16 20.25
C ILE A 12 6.19 -14.65 20.60
N ILE A 13 6.59 -15.08 21.80
CA ILE A 13 6.33 -16.46 22.29
C ILE A 13 4.82 -16.71 22.37
N SER A 14 4.05 -15.76 22.89
CA SER A 14 2.60 -15.88 23.00
C SER A 14 1.92 -15.91 21.62
N ALA A 15 2.46 -15.15 20.65
CA ALA A 15 2.04 -15.18 19.25
C ALA A 15 2.31 -16.54 18.62
N ALA A 16 3.50 -17.09 18.84
CA ALA A 16 3.85 -18.43 18.42
C ALA A 16 2.93 -19.49 19.03
N ASP A 17 2.64 -19.44 20.32
CA ASP A 17 1.77 -20.40 21.01
C ASP A 17 0.32 -20.32 20.54
N ALA A 18 -0.23 -19.11 20.39
CA ALA A 18 -1.59 -18.92 19.87
C ALA A 18 -1.71 -19.47 18.44
N PHE A 19 -0.70 -19.22 17.61
CA PHE A 19 -0.64 -19.71 16.24
C PHE A 19 -0.38 -21.22 16.14
N ALA A 20 0.40 -21.80 17.07
CA ALA A 20 0.75 -23.23 17.10
C ALA A 20 -0.43 -24.16 17.48
N SER A 21 -1.59 -23.61 17.86
CA SER A 21 -2.75 -24.40 18.26
C SER A 21 -3.40 -25.24 17.13
N ASN A 22 -3.00 -25.06 15.87
CA ASN A 22 -3.54 -25.81 14.72
C ASN A 22 -2.52 -26.35 13.69
N ILE A 23 -1.22 -26.31 13.95
CA ILE A 23 -0.21 -26.88 13.04
C ILE A 23 0.64 -27.88 13.80
N SER A 24 0.67 -29.11 13.28
CA SER A 24 1.28 -30.30 13.86
C SER A 24 2.82 -30.30 13.93
N ASP A 25 3.48 -29.14 14.07
CA ASP A 25 4.93 -29.01 14.25
C ASP A 25 5.23 -27.73 15.06
N SER A 26 5.08 -27.80 16.39
CA SER A 26 5.40 -26.68 17.29
C SER A 26 6.91 -26.58 17.50
N ILE A 27 7.59 -25.80 16.65
CA ILE A 27 9.04 -25.51 16.80
C ILE A 27 9.29 -24.22 17.62
N PHE A 28 8.23 -23.50 18.03
CA PHE A 28 8.37 -22.08 18.42
C PHE A 28 8.30 -21.74 19.91
N ALA A 29 8.35 -22.72 20.82
CA ALA A 29 8.23 -22.48 22.28
C ALA A 29 9.57 -22.26 23.02
N THR A 30 10.63 -21.76 22.37
CA THR A 30 11.93 -21.45 23.00
C THR A 30 12.63 -20.25 22.34
N ALA A 31 13.67 -19.69 22.98
CA ALA A 31 14.54 -18.68 22.37
C ALA A 31 15.24 -19.17 21.07
N GLU A 32 15.37 -20.49 20.87
CA GLU A 32 15.80 -21.08 19.60
C GLU A 32 14.70 -20.94 18.53
N GLY A 33 13.42 -21.07 18.88
CA GLY A 33 12.30 -20.85 17.97
C GLY A 33 12.23 -19.43 17.40
N PHE A 34 12.56 -18.39 18.19
CA PHE A 34 12.67 -17.03 17.66
C PHE A 34 13.82 -16.90 16.64
N ASN A 35 14.95 -17.55 16.89
CA ASN A 35 16.06 -17.60 15.94
C ASN A 35 15.68 -18.35 14.64
N GLU A 36 14.72 -19.27 14.68
CA GLU A 36 14.17 -19.86 13.46
C GLU A 36 13.24 -18.90 12.71
N VAL A 37 12.37 -18.15 13.42
CA VAL A 37 11.48 -17.12 12.83
C VAL A 37 12.26 -16.06 12.04
N VAL A 38 13.39 -15.58 12.58
CA VAL A 38 14.23 -14.57 11.89
C VAL A 38 14.95 -15.13 10.66
N ASN A 39 15.06 -16.45 10.54
CA ASN A 39 15.63 -17.10 9.35
C ASN A 39 14.57 -17.39 8.27
N LEU A 40 13.28 -17.24 8.59
CA LEU A 40 12.20 -17.41 7.61
C LEU A 40 12.07 -16.15 6.76
N ASP A 41 12.17 -16.34 5.45
CA ASP A 41 11.96 -15.29 4.46
C ASP A 41 10.55 -15.42 3.86
N PRO A 42 9.60 -14.53 4.22
CA PRO A 42 8.26 -14.54 3.65
C PRO A 42 8.25 -14.19 2.15
N ASN A 43 9.37 -13.67 1.61
CA ASN A 43 9.60 -13.37 0.19
C ASN A 43 10.44 -14.44 -0.55
N SER A 44 10.70 -15.60 0.07
CA SER A 44 11.53 -16.65 -0.53
C SER A 44 10.97 -17.19 -1.86
N ALA A 45 11.84 -17.58 -2.79
CA ALA A 45 11.45 -18.13 -4.11
C ALA A 45 10.87 -19.57 -4.05
N SER A 46 10.39 -20.04 -2.90
CA SER A 46 9.84 -21.39 -2.76
C SER A 46 8.54 -21.55 -3.56
N PRO A 47 8.33 -22.66 -4.29
CA PRO A 47 7.07 -22.91 -4.99
C PRO A 47 5.83 -22.94 -4.07
N THR A 48 6.00 -23.20 -2.78
CA THR A 48 4.91 -23.22 -1.79
C THR A 48 4.72 -21.89 -1.06
N GLN A 49 5.61 -20.92 -1.25
CA GLN A 49 5.66 -19.66 -0.51
C GLN A 49 4.31 -18.92 -0.52
N ALA A 50 3.66 -18.82 -1.69
CA ALA A 50 2.37 -18.14 -1.85
C ALA A 50 1.25 -18.73 -0.97
N ASN A 51 1.39 -19.99 -0.55
CA ASN A 51 0.42 -20.71 0.27
C ASN A 51 0.84 -20.90 1.73
N SER A 52 2.05 -20.47 2.09
CA SER A 52 2.60 -20.67 3.42
C SER A 52 1.95 -19.74 4.43
N THR A 53 1.64 -20.30 5.60
CA THR A 53 1.25 -19.55 6.80
C THR A 53 2.36 -19.67 7.83
N GLY A 54 2.53 -18.67 8.69
CA GLY A 54 3.59 -18.73 9.69
C GLY A 54 3.84 -17.40 10.39
N LEU A 55 4.78 -17.46 11.33
CA LEU A 55 5.33 -16.31 12.03
C LEU A 55 6.66 -15.93 11.35
N TYR A 56 6.83 -14.65 11.01
CA TYR A 56 7.97 -14.13 10.26
C TYR A 56 8.50 -12.87 10.91
N GLN A 57 9.79 -12.59 10.71
CA GLN A 57 10.30 -11.24 10.91
C GLN A 57 9.92 -10.37 9.71
N ILE A 58 9.48 -9.12 9.95
CA ILE A 58 9.26 -8.18 8.85
C ILE A 58 10.61 -7.77 8.25
N LEU A 59 10.74 -8.00 6.95
CA LEU A 59 11.95 -7.68 6.20
C LEU A 59 12.10 -6.18 5.98
N ILE A 60 13.33 -5.70 6.07
CA ILE A 60 13.68 -4.29 5.90
C ILE A 60 14.35 -4.07 4.55
N ALA A 61 13.83 -3.12 3.76
CA ALA A 61 14.44 -2.67 2.50
C ALA A 61 15.29 -1.39 2.71
N VAL A 62 16.20 -1.39 3.68
CA VAL A 62 17.12 -0.27 3.96
C VAL A 62 18.57 -0.75 3.87
N ASP A 63 19.45 0.12 3.38
CA ASP A 63 20.90 -0.08 3.47
C ASP A 63 21.44 0.68 4.68
N VAL A 64 21.49 0.01 5.84
CA VAL A 64 21.98 0.44 7.16
C VAL A 64 21.35 1.73 7.74
N ARG A 65 21.31 2.81 6.96
CA ARG A 65 20.78 4.14 7.30
C ARG A 65 19.93 4.78 6.19
N THR A 66 20.05 4.33 4.95
CA THR A 66 19.34 4.93 3.81
C THR A 66 18.22 4.03 3.32
N ILE A 67 17.04 4.63 3.14
CA ILE A 67 15.91 3.97 2.49
C ILE A 67 16.24 3.79 1.00
N ASN A 68 16.03 2.59 0.49
CA ASN A 68 16.03 2.35 -0.95
C ASN A 68 14.69 2.85 -1.51
N ASP A 69 14.68 3.99 -2.20
CA ASP A 69 13.48 4.59 -2.77
C ASP A 69 13.65 4.93 -4.26
N ALA A 70 12.50 5.05 -4.95
CA ALA A 70 12.47 5.41 -6.37
C ALA A 70 12.87 6.88 -6.62
N ARG A 71 12.79 7.74 -5.61
CA ARG A 71 13.11 9.17 -5.72
C ARG A 71 14.62 9.36 -5.94
N ASN A 72 15.45 8.74 -5.12
CA ASN A 72 16.90 8.80 -5.20
C ASN A 72 17.37 8.26 -6.56
N PHE A 73 16.81 7.14 -7.03
CA PHE A 73 17.10 6.62 -8.36
C PHE A 73 16.81 7.63 -9.49
N ILE A 74 15.68 8.35 -9.43
CA ILE A 74 15.35 9.40 -10.42
C ILE A 74 16.34 10.57 -10.33
N ILE A 75 16.66 11.04 -9.12
CA ILE A 75 17.62 12.13 -8.91
C ILE A 75 19.01 11.76 -9.42
N ASP A 76 19.47 10.55 -9.11
CA ASP A 76 20.74 10.01 -9.58
C ASP A 76 20.76 9.91 -11.11
N SER A 77 19.68 9.45 -11.72
CA SER A 77 19.54 9.38 -13.18
C SER A 77 19.59 10.76 -13.83
N VAL A 78 18.92 11.77 -13.25
CA VAL A 78 18.97 13.17 -13.75
C VAL A 78 20.38 13.75 -13.63
N ASN A 79 21.09 13.42 -12.56
CA ASN A 79 22.41 13.96 -12.25
C ASN A 79 23.56 13.18 -12.88
N ALA A 80 23.32 11.97 -13.39
CA ALA A 80 24.34 11.12 -13.98
C ALA A 80 25.03 11.81 -15.16
N VAL A 81 26.36 11.77 -15.15
CA VAL A 81 27.24 12.29 -16.19
C VAL A 81 28.15 11.21 -16.74
N ASN A 82 28.57 11.36 -18.00
CA ASN A 82 29.66 10.58 -18.58
C ASN A 82 31.01 11.07 -18.02
N THR A 83 32.09 10.35 -18.36
CA THR A 83 33.46 10.72 -17.93
C THR A 83 33.91 12.10 -18.39
N ASP A 84 33.33 12.63 -19.47
CA ASP A 84 33.59 13.97 -20.01
C ASP A 84 32.74 15.08 -19.38
N GLY A 85 31.89 14.74 -18.40
CA GLY A 85 30.97 15.68 -17.73
C GLY A 85 29.67 15.96 -18.47
N SER A 86 29.47 15.40 -19.67
CA SER A 86 28.18 15.50 -20.38
C SER A 86 27.09 14.69 -19.69
N LYS A 87 25.81 15.09 -19.84
CA LYS A 87 24.68 14.35 -19.27
C LYS A 87 24.61 12.93 -19.82
N LYS A 88 24.58 11.94 -18.93
CA LYS A 88 24.48 10.52 -19.29
C LYS A 88 23.10 10.19 -19.86
N TYR A 89 22.05 10.76 -19.26
CA TYR A 89 20.66 10.58 -19.70
C TYR A 89 20.03 11.93 -20.06
N HIS A 90 19.21 11.95 -21.11
CA HIS A 90 18.45 13.12 -21.53
C HIS A 90 17.11 13.19 -20.79
N LEU A 91 17.17 13.23 -19.45
CA LEU A 91 16.01 13.25 -18.57
C LEU A 91 15.81 14.65 -17.98
N THR A 92 14.61 15.21 -18.14
CA THR A 92 14.21 16.47 -17.50
C THR A 92 13.20 16.19 -16.40
N LEU A 93 13.50 16.60 -15.17
CA LEU A 93 12.60 16.50 -14.03
C LEU A 93 12.00 17.89 -13.75
N LYS A 94 10.67 17.98 -13.76
CA LYS A 94 9.93 19.18 -13.37
C LYS A 94 9.12 18.90 -12.11
N LEU A 95 9.54 19.47 -11.00
CA LEU A 95 8.80 19.44 -9.73
C LEU A 95 7.79 20.58 -9.67
N ASN A 96 6.84 20.53 -8.74
CA ASN A 96 5.82 21.57 -8.52
C ASN A 96 5.04 21.94 -9.81
N THR A 97 4.86 20.95 -10.69
CA THR A 97 4.21 21.09 -11.99
C THR A 97 2.98 20.17 -12.02
N PHE A 98 1.79 20.74 -11.88
CA PHE A 98 0.54 19.98 -11.82
C PHE A 98 -0.02 19.77 -13.23
N VAL A 99 -0.10 18.53 -13.69
CA VAL A 99 -0.64 18.19 -15.02
C VAL A 99 -2.17 18.32 -15.00
N THR A 100 -2.72 19.11 -15.92
CA THR A 100 -4.16 19.43 -15.92
C THR A 100 -4.95 18.72 -17.00
N LYS A 101 -4.30 18.39 -18.14
CA LYS A 101 -4.99 17.79 -19.29
C LYS A 101 -4.02 17.14 -20.27
N ILE A 102 -4.42 16.02 -20.86
CA ILE A 102 -3.82 15.43 -22.05
C ILE A 102 -4.50 16.04 -23.27
N ARG A 103 -3.69 16.49 -24.24
CA ARG A 103 -4.17 17.04 -25.51
C ARG A 103 -4.25 15.94 -26.55
N PHE A 104 -5.31 15.91 -27.34
CA PHE A 104 -5.55 14.90 -28.37
C PHE A 104 -5.66 15.51 -29.76
N SER A 105 -5.30 14.72 -30.78
CA SER A 105 -5.61 15.04 -32.18
C SER A 105 -7.08 14.75 -32.53
N ASN A 106 -7.57 15.46 -33.54
CA ASN A 106 -8.89 15.24 -34.12
C ASN A 106 -8.82 14.22 -35.28
N GLU A 107 -8.35 13.02 -34.97
CA GLU A 107 -8.25 11.87 -35.88
C GLU A 107 -9.32 10.83 -35.51
N THR A 108 -9.60 9.87 -36.41
CA THR A 108 -10.55 8.77 -36.14
C THR A 108 -10.21 8.00 -34.85
N VAL A 109 -8.92 7.81 -34.59
CA VAL A 109 -8.42 7.33 -33.29
C VAL A 109 -7.49 8.40 -32.76
N SER A 110 -7.93 9.10 -31.71
CA SER A 110 -7.22 10.26 -31.19
C SER A 110 -5.82 9.91 -30.69
N ARG A 111 -4.84 10.67 -31.16
CA ARG A 111 -3.44 10.58 -30.76
C ARG A 111 -3.16 11.53 -29.60
N ALA A 112 -2.55 11.06 -28.51
CA ALA A 112 -2.04 11.95 -27.48
C ALA A 112 -0.89 12.81 -28.03
N LEU A 113 -1.05 14.14 -27.96
CA LEU A 113 -0.12 15.14 -28.50
C LEU A 113 0.84 15.69 -27.45
N GLY A 114 0.54 15.48 -26.17
CA GLY A 114 1.26 16.04 -25.03
C GLY A 114 0.31 16.47 -23.93
N ILE A 115 0.79 17.34 -23.04
CA ILE A 115 0.06 17.74 -21.83
C ILE A 115 -0.03 19.27 -21.70
N ASN A 116 -1.03 19.72 -20.95
CA ASN A 116 -1.09 21.02 -20.30
C ASN A 116 -0.76 20.84 -18.80
N PHE A 117 -0.20 21.87 -18.19
CA PHE A 117 0.16 21.87 -16.78
C PHE A 117 0.10 23.28 -16.16
N LEU A 118 0.18 23.33 -14.83
CA LEU A 118 0.43 24.53 -14.03
C LEU A 118 1.79 24.38 -13.35
N ASP A 119 2.74 25.23 -13.68
CA ASP A 119 4.08 25.28 -13.05
C ASP A 119 4.07 26.38 -11.99
N ALA A 120 4.03 25.99 -10.71
CA ALA A 120 3.77 26.92 -9.60
C ALA A 120 2.52 27.82 -9.86
N GLY A 121 1.47 27.24 -10.44
CA GLY A 121 0.23 27.95 -10.79
C GLY A 121 0.24 28.66 -12.16
N ILE A 122 1.38 28.68 -12.87
CA ILE A 122 1.51 29.32 -14.18
C ILE A 122 1.16 28.31 -15.29
N PRO A 123 0.17 28.57 -16.15
CA PRO A 123 -0.18 27.66 -17.23
C PRO A 123 0.95 27.46 -18.26
N GLY A 124 1.14 26.20 -18.66
CA GLY A 124 2.08 25.81 -19.70
C GLY A 124 1.66 24.54 -20.43
N SER A 125 2.41 24.17 -21.48
CA SER A 125 2.19 22.94 -22.23
C SER A 125 3.50 22.34 -22.77
N ILE A 126 3.53 21.03 -22.92
CA ILE A 126 4.65 20.28 -23.53
C ILE A 126 4.08 19.31 -24.55
N ASN A 127 4.69 19.24 -25.74
CA ASN A 127 4.34 18.28 -26.78
C ASN A 127 5.11 16.97 -26.59
N ALA A 128 4.45 15.84 -26.83
CA ALA A 128 5.03 14.51 -26.78
C ALA A 128 5.11 13.91 -28.18
N ARG A 129 6.33 13.72 -28.71
CA ARG A 129 6.51 13.11 -30.04
C ARG A 129 6.17 11.63 -30.04
N LYS A 130 6.58 10.91 -28.98
CA LYS A 130 6.49 9.45 -28.92
C LYS A 130 5.30 8.92 -28.11
N GLY A 131 4.77 9.70 -27.19
CA GLY A 131 3.59 9.35 -26.41
C GLY A 131 3.63 9.93 -25.01
N VAL A 132 2.53 9.72 -24.29
CA VAL A 132 2.35 10.13 -22.90
C VAL A 132 2.19 8.87 -22.04
N ILE A 133 2.86 8.83 -20.90
CA ILE A 133 2.70 7.81 -19.88
C ILE A 133 2.16 8.51 -18.64
N VAL A 134 1.02 8.02 -18.14
CA VAL A 134 0.37 8.55 -16.93
C VAL A 134 0.74 7.65 -15.75
N SER A 135 1.25 8.26 -14.69
CA SER A 135 1.64 7.59 -13.44
C SER A 135 1.20 8.43 -12.23
N GLY A 136 -0.04 8.93 -12.28
CA GLY A 136 -0.65 9.75 -11.22
C GLY A 136 -1.18 8.94 -10.04
N GLY A 137 -1.11 7.60 -10.11
CA GLY A 137 -1.67 6.70 -9.12
C GLY A 137 -3.19 6.57 -9.25
N THR A 138 -3.78 5.80 -8.34
CA THR A 138 -5.16 5.32 -8.42
C THR A 138 -6.22 6.43 -8.44
N TYR A 139 -5.91 7.63 -7.94
CA TYR A 139 -6.85 8.76 -7.94
C TYR A 139 -6.62 9.75 -9.07
N ASN A 140 -5.36 10.17 -9.27
CA ASN A 140 -5.08 11.26 -10.20
C ASN A 140 -4.99 10.77 -11.65
N SER A 141 -4.60 9.51 -11.90
CA SER A 141 -4.60 8.95 -13.24
C SER A 141 -5.99 8.90 -13.87
N PRO A 142 -7.02 8.30 -13.23
CA PRO A 142 -8.37 8.35 -13.78
C PRO A 142 -8.90 9.79 -13.87
N GLN A 143 -8.69 10.63 -12.84
CA GLN A 143 -9.10 12.04 -12.91
C GLN A 143 -8.52 12.75 -14.15
N LEU A 144 -7.23 12.56 -14.43
CA LEU A 144 -6.59 13.14 -15.59
C LEU A 144 -7.17 12.60 -16.90
N LEU A 145 -7.49 11.30 -16.99
CA LEU A 145 -8.17 10.72 -18.16
C LEU A 145 -9.55 11.36 -18.36
N LYS A 146 -10.37 11.48 -17.29
CA LYS A 146 -11.69 12.14 -17.31
C LYS A 146 -11.62 13.56 -17.84
N LEU A 147 -10.75 14.39 -17.25
CA LEU A 147 -10.59 15.80 -17.65
C LEU A 147 -10.04 15.96 -19.08
N SER A 148 -9.42 14.90 -19.60
CA SER A 148 -8.91 14.81 -20.97
C SER A 148 -9.93 14.24 -21.96
N GLY A 149 -11.12 13.84 -21.50
CA GLY A 149 -12.22 13.35 -22.33
C GLY A 149 -12.20 11.84 -22.60
N VAL A 150 -11.40 11.06 -21.90
CA VAL A 150 -11.39 9.59 -22.01
C VAL A 150 -12.05 9.08 -20.75
N GLU A 151 -13.32 8.60 -20.74
CA GLU A 151 -14.07 8.06 -19.56
C GLU A 151 -15.61 8.00 -19.81
N PRO A 152 -16.49 7.59 -18.84
CA PRO A 152 -17.91 7.45 -19.10
C PRO A 152 -18.51 8.73 -19.66
N ARG A 153 -19.04 8.61 -20.88
CA ARG A 153 -19.67 9.70 -21.63
C ARG A 153 -20.62 10.54 -20.77
N ALA A 154 -21.50 9.89 -20.01
CA ALA A 154 -22.53 10.55 -19.22
C ALA A 154 -21.96 11.50 -18.16
N GLU A 155 -20.89 11.11 -17.48
CA GLU A 155 -20.24 11.96 -16.47
C GLU A 155 -19.57 13.16 -17.14
N LEU A 156 -18.81 12.93 -18.22
CA LEU A 156 -18.10 13.98 -18.95
C LEU A 156 -19.07 15.01 -19.54
N GLU A 157 -20.17 14.55 -20.14
CA GLU A 157 -21.23 15.42 -20.67
C GLU A 157 -21.87 16.28 -19.57
N SER A 158 -22.03 15.77 -18.35
CA SER A 158 -22.58 16.53 -17.21
C SER A 158 -21.69 17.71 -16.78
N PHE A 159 -20.38 17.62 -17.03
CA PHE A 159 -19.41 18.69 -16.77
C PHE A 159 -19.03 19.48 -18.03
N GLY A 160 -19.69 19.24 -19.17
CA GLY A 160 -19.39 19.91 -20.43
C GLY A 160 -18.01 19.57 -21.01
N ILE A 161 -17.45 18.41 -20.65
CA ILE A 161 -16.15 17.95 -21.13
C ILE A 161 -16.36 17.19 -22.45
N PRO A 162 -15.68 17.56 -23.55
CA PRO A 162 -15.78 16.83 -24.81
C PRO A 162 -15.28 15.39 -24.66
N VAL A 163 -16.10 14.43 -25.08
CA VAL A 163 -15.75 13.00 -25.06
C VAL A 163 -14.87 12.65 -26.27
N ILE A 164 -13.68 12.13 -25.97
CA ILE A 164 -12.69 11.60 -26.91
C ILE A 164 -12.87 10.09 -27.06
N VAL A 165 -12.94 9.36 -25.94
CA VAL A 165 -13.23 7.93 -25.91
C VAL A 165 -14.19 7.64 -24.76
N ASP A 166 -15.23 6.87 -25.05
CA ASP A 166 -16.15 6.35 -24.05
C ASP A 166 -15.61 5.02 -23.51
N LEU A 167 -14.99 5.05 -22.34
CA LEU A 167 -14.46 3.87 -21.65
C LEU A 167 -15.14 3.76 -20.28
N PRO A 168 -16.17 2.93 -20.13
CA PRO A 168 -17.01 2.93 -18.93
C PRO A 168 -16.32 2.37 -17.68
N GLY A 169 -15.22 1.63 -17.82
CA GLY A 169 -14.51 1.03 -16.69
C GLY A 169 -13.46 1.93 -16.04
N VAL A 170 -13.11 3.05 -16.67
CA VAL A 170 -12.14 3.98 -16.10
C VAL A 170 -12.73 4.58 -14.81
N ALA A 171 -11.88 4.75 -13.80
CA ALA A 171 -12.24 5.19 -12.44
C ALA A 171 -13.25 4.31 -11.68
N THR A 172 -13.58 3.12 -12.18
CA THR A 172 -14.37 2.12 -11.47
C THR A 172 -13.46 1.07 -10.83
N ASN A 173 -14.01 0.05 -10.18
CA ASN A 173 -13.23 -1.07 -9.67
C ASN A 173 -12.16 -0.65 -8.65
N ILE A 174 -12.39 0.38 -7.83
CA ILE A 174 -11.48 0.65 -6.71
C ILE A 174 -11.45 -0.58 -5.81
N GLN A 175 -10.25 -1.06 -5.56
CA GLN A 175 -9.95 -2.12 -4.60
C GLN A 175 -8.90 -1.62 -3.63
N ASP A 176 -8.99 -2.08 -2.39
CA ASP A 176 -8.03 -1.78 -1.31
C ASP A 176 -7.92 -3.00 -0.37
N ARG A 177 -7.10 -2.88 0.66
CA ARG A 177 -7.03 -3.79 1.81
C ARG A 177 -7.81 -3.19 2.95
N TYR A 178 -8.45 -4.05 3.73
CA TYR A 178 -8.99 -3.65 5.01
C TYR A 178 -7.92 -3.82 6.07
N GLU A 179 -7.77 -2.80 6.90
CA GLU A 179 -6.88 -2.81 8.04
C GLU A 179 -7.68 -2.39 9.28
N THR A 180 -7.31 -2.97 10.42
CA THR A 180 -7.80 -2.60 11.75
C THR A 180 -6.70 -2.87 12.76
N THR A 181 -6.89 -2.44 14.00
CA THR A 181 -5.89 -2.58 15.06
C THR A 181 -6.50 -3.09 16.35
N LEU A 182 -5.69 -3.83 17.10
CA LEU A 182 -5.90 -4.10 18.51
C LEU A 182 -4.73 -3.52 19.30
N ILE A 183 -5.01 -2.63 20.25
CA ILE A 183 -4.01 -1.96 21.05
C ILE A 183 -4.12 -2.41 22.51
N SER A 184 -2.97 -2.70 23.10
CA SER A 184 -2.83 -2.95 24.53
C SER A 184 -1.83 -1.98 25.13
N GLU A 185 -2.17 -1.40 26.29
CA GLU A 185 -1.28 -0.54 27.07
C GLU A 185 -0.60 -1.36 28.17
N SER A 186 0.71 -1.16 28.30
CA SER A 186 1.51 -1.69 29.40
C SER A 186 1.59 -0.71 30.57
N ASP A 187 1.64 -1.22 31.79
CA ASP A 187 1.92 -0.43 32.98
C ASP A 187 3.40 0.01 33.11
N VAL A 188 4.29 -0.50 32.25
CA VAL A 188 5.72 -0.19 32.23
C VAL A 188 6.18 0.15 30.80
N ASP A 189 7.09 1.12 30.66
CA ASP A 189 7.71 1.49 29.38
C ASP A 189 8.54 0.34 28.78
N TYR A 190 8.60 0.25 27.44
CA TYR A 190 9.52 -0.64 26.73
C TYR A 190 10.94 -0.16 26.97
N SER A 191 11.78 -1.06 27.49
CA SER A 191 13.18 -0.77 27.79
C SER A 191 13.95 -0.30 26.55
N ILE A 192 13.64 -0.89 25.38
CA ILE A 192 14.29 -0.56 24.10
C ILE A 192 14.02 0.86 23.61
N ALA A 193 12.87 1.45 24.00
CA ALA A 193 12.44 2.78 23.59
C ALA A 193 12.51 3.80 24.72
N ASN A 194 13.02 3.41 25.90
CA ASN A 194 13.12 4.31 27.04
C ASN A 194 14.03 5.51 26.72
N GLY A 195 13.48 6.71 26.88
CA GLY A 195 14.15 7.97 26.55
C GLY A 195 14.25 8.28 25.05
N CYS A 196 13.71 7.44 24.18
CA CYS A 196 13.57 7.75 22.75
C CYS A 196 12.39 8.71 22.59
N THR A 197 12.61 9.83 21.91
CA THR A 197 11.60 10.89 21.79
C THR A 197 11.01 10.96 20.40
N PHE A 198 11.60 10.28 19.41
CA PHE A 198 11.17 10.28 18.02
C PHE A 198 10.91 11.70 17.48
N LEU A 199 11.84 12.62 17.75
CA LEU A 199 11.79 14.04 17.37
C LEU A 199 10.67 14.86 18.03
N THR A 200 9.92 14.32 18.98
CA THR A 200 8.93 15.10 19.76
C THR A 200 9.62 16.10 20.71
N MET A 201 10.89 15.87 21.03
CA MET A 201 11.74 16.78 21.80
C MET A 201 12.99 17.16 21.02
N SER A 202 13.53 18.35 21.30
CA SER A 202 14.73 18.87 20.60
C SER A 202 16.01 18.10 20.90
N ASN A 203 16.06 17.36 22.01
CA ASN A 203 17.16 16.48 22.36
C ASN A 203 16.67 15.04 22.28
N ASP A 204 17.09 14.33 21.24
CA ASP A 204 16.81 12.90 21.05
C ASP A 204 18.16 12.13 21.02
N PRO A 205 18.48 11.37 22.09
CA PRO A 205 19.72 10.61 22.14
C PRO A 205 19.77 9.49 21.08
N TYR A 206 18.62 8.94 20.66
CA TYR A 206 18.56 7.89 19.65
C TYR A 206 18.76 8.45 18.24
N LEU A 207 18.27 9.67 17.97
CA LEU A 207 18.63 10.37 16.73
C LEU A 207 20.15 10.63 16.70
N THR A 208 20.71 11.10 17.83
CA THR A 208 22.14 11.38 17.95
C THR A 208 22.97 10.11 17.74
N GLN A 209 22.52 8.98 18.28
CA GLN A 209 23.12 7.67 18.03
C GLN A 209 23.06 7.32 16.54
N TRP A 210 21.88 7.35 15.93
CA TRP A 210 21.71 7.03 14.50
C TRP A 210 22.59 7.90 13.59
N GLN A 211 22.75 9.19 13.91
CA GLN A 211 23.61 10.09 13.14
C GLN A 211 25.09 9.72 13.27
N ASN A 212 25.56 9.37 14.46
CA ASN A 212 26.99 9.32 14.77
C ASN A 212 27.58 7.90 14.85
N ASP A 213 26.79 6.87 15.14
CA ASP A 213 27.27 5.50 15.38
C ASP A 213 27.03 4.59 14.16
N THR A 214 28.08 4.31 13.40
CA THR A 214 28.01 3.50 12.18
C THR A 214 27.93 1.99 12.45
N THR A 215 28.07 1.57 13.71
CA THR A 215 28.06 0.17 14.13
C THR A 215 26.75 -0.23 14.80
N ASP A 216 26.12 0.69 15.52
CA ASP A 216 24.79 0.53 16.09
C ASP A 216 23.95 1.80 15.82
N THR A 217 23.11 1.71 14.80
CA THR A 217 22.28 2.82 14.33
C THR A 217 21.01 3.01 15.18
N GLY A 218 20.79 2.18 16.21
CA GLY A 218 19.69 2.33 17.15
C GLY A 218 18.29 2.27 16.52
N LEU A 219 17.27 2.64 17.30
CA LEU A 219 15.86 2.50 16.91
C LEU A 219 15.46 3.23 15.62
N TYR A 220 16.16 4.30 15.24
CA TYR A 220 15.90 5.05 14.00
C TYR A 220 16.24 4.26 12.72
N ALA A 221 16.95 3.14 12.82
CA ALA A 221 17.16 2.21 11.71
C ALA A 221 16.20 1.01 11.73
N SER A 222 15.25 0.96 12.68
CA SER A 222 14.22 -0.06 12.75
C SER A 222 12.98 0.33 11.93
N LEU A 223 12.26 -0.65 11.40
CA LEU A 223 10.92 -0.44 10.84
C LEU A 223 9.85 -0.25 11.92
N GLY A 224 10.16 -0.58 13.18
CA GLY A 224 9.17 -0.57 14.26
C GLY A 224 8.18 -1.75 14.23
N LEU A 225 8.34 -2.70 13.30
CA LEU A 225 7.48 -3.89 13.20
C LEU A 225 8.31 -5.17 13.36
N PRO A 226 8.55 -5.66 14.58
CA PRO A 226 9.38 -6.84 14.80
C PRO A 226 8.90 -8.14 14.18
N VAL A 227 7.59 -8.31 14.03
CA VAL A 227 6.98 -9.62 13.77
C VAL A 227 5.74 -9.46 12.90
N ALA A 228 5.54 -10.43 12.02
CA ALA A 228 4.32 -10.59 11.24
C ALA A 228 3.82 -12.04 11.29
N ILE A 229 2.50 -12.22 11.30
CA ILE A 229 1.83 -13.51 11.15
C ILE A 229 1.14 -13.52 9.79
N ILE A 230 1.41 -14.53 8.97
CA ILE A 230 0.61 -14.83 7.77
C ILE A 230 -0.34 -15.97 8.13
N ALA A 231 -1.64 -15.72 8.03
CA ALA A 231 -2.68 -16.68 8.43
C ALA A 231 -3.77 -16.82 7.36
N ARG A 232 -4.55 -17.91 7.49
CA ARG A 232 -5.78 -18.13 6.74
C ARG A 232 -6.96 -17.91 7.68
N SER A 233 -7.88 -17.05 7.27
CA SER A 233 -9.20 -17.03 7.87
C SER A 233 -10.00 -18.27 7.46
N SER A 234 -11.14 -18.50 8.12
CA SER A 234 -12.08 -19.57 7.78
C SER A 234 -12.74 -19.37 6.40
N ILE A 235 -12.63 -18.17 5.82
CA ILE A 235 -13.21 -17.79 4.54
C ILE A 235 -12.16 -17.51 3.46
N ALA A 236 -10.88 -17.81 3.76
CA ALA A 236 -9.80 -17.78 2.79
C ALA A 236 -10.11 -18.74 1.64
N ASP A 237 -9.85 -18.31 0.41
CA ASP A 237 -10.02 -19.16 -0.77
C ASP A 237 -8.79 -20.08 -0.92
N GLN A 238 -7.84 -19.72 -1.79
CA GLN A 238 -6.63 -20.53 -2.04
C GLN A 238 -5.40 -20.02 -1.32
N ASP A 239 -5.22 -18.71 -1.22
CA ASP A 239 -4.06 -18.06 -0.61
C ASP A 239 -4.39 -17.60 0.83
N PRO A 240 -3.39 -17.49 1.73
CA PRO A 240 -3.56 -16.79 3.00
C PRO A 240 -4.06 -15.36 2.79
N ASP A 241 -5.01 -14.93 3.61
CA ASP A 241 -5.72 -13.67 3.46
C ASP A 241 -5.57 -12.73 4.65
N LEU A 242 -4.78 -13.10 5.67
CA LEU A 242 -4.49 -12.27 6.82
C LEU A 242 -2.98 -12.08 7.00
N LEU A 243 -2.58 -10.82 7.23
CA LEU A 243 -1.26 -10.44 7.67
C LEU A 243 -1.37 -9.60 8.95
N ILE A 244 -0.82 -10.09 10.06
CA ILE A 244 -0.92 -9.47 11.38
C ILE A 244 0.45 -8.98 11.80
N SER A 245 0.67 -7.69 11.82
CA SER A 245 1.96 -7.09 12.17
C SER A 245 1.96 -6.56 13.58
N GLY A 246 2.96 -6.91 14.38
CA GLY A 246 3.12 -6.39 15.74
C GLY A 246 4.00 -5.15 15.78
N ALA A 247 3.58 -4.12 16.52
CA ALA A 247 4.29 -2.84 16.66
C ALA A 247 4.31 -2.37 18.13
N PRO A 248 5.45 -1.94 18.71
CA PRO A 248 5.50 -1.28 20.01
C PRO A 248 5.14 0.21 19.85
N ALA A 249 3.90 0.49 19.44
CA ALA A 249 3.37 1.82 19.18
C ALA A 249 1.89 1.90 19.59
N ASN A 250 1.39 3.11 19.82
CA ASN A 250 -0.03 3.40 20.04
C ASN A 250 -0.72 3.75 18.71
N PHE A 251 -0.81 2.78 17.80
CA PHE A 251 -1.24 3.04 16.43
C PHE A 251 -2.66 2.53 16.21
N ASP A 252 -3.63 3.44 16.23
CA ASP A 252 -5.04 3.14 15.93
C ASP A 252 -5.31 3.17 14.42
N SER A 253 -4.87 4.21 13.71
CA SER A 253 -5.13 4.39 12.27
C SER A 253 -4.21 5.47 11.63
N TYR A 254 -4.36 5.68 10.32
CA TYR A 254 -3.68 6.79 9.61
C TYR A 254 -4.50 8.07 9.58
N TYR A 255 -3.96 9.15 10.16
CA TYR A 255 -4.48 10.52 10.04
C TYR A 255 -3.36 11.55 10.13
N PRO A 256 -3.50 12.78 9.59
CA PRO A 256 -2.45 13.79 9.71
C PRO A 256 -2.01 14.01 11.17
N GLY A 257 -0.73 13.74 11.46
CA GLY A 257 -0.16 13.86 12.81
C GLY A 257 -0.20 12.60 13.68
N TYR A 258 -0.70 11.46 13.17
CA TYR A 258 -0.81 10.19 13.91
C TYR A 258 0.51 9.73 14.56
N SER A 259 1.66 10.06 13.96
CA SER A 259 2.98 9.66 14.47
C SER A 259 3.30 10.25 15.84
N GLY A 260 2.69 11.39 16.21
CA GLY A 260 2.87 12.01 17.51
C GLY A 260 2.29 11.14 18.63
N PRO A 261 0.97 10.87 18.64
CA PRO A 261 0.36 9.93 19.57
C PRO A 261 0.94 8.52 19.51
N ALA A 262 1.19 8.00 18.30
CA ALA A 262 1.68 6.62 18.11
C ALA A 262 3.04 6.35 18.76
N LEU A 263 3.90 7.36 18.82
CA LEU A 263 5.25 7.29 19.41
C LEU A 263 5.39 8.21 20.63
N GLY A 264 4.28 8.66 21.20
CA GLY A 264 4.26 9.65 22.29
C GLY A 264 4.70 9.08 23.65
N ASP A 265 4.54 7.77 23.83
CA ASP A 265 5.12 7.02 24.93
C ASP A 265 5.59 5.64 24.47
N ALA A 266 6.28 4.92 25.36
CA ALA A 266 6.82 3.58 25.09
C ALA A 266 5.99 2.48 25.75
N ARG A 267 4.66 2.63 25.89
CA ARG A 267 3.84 1.69 26.68
C ARG A 267 2.91 0.81 25.85
N HIS A 268 2.73 1.11 24.57
CA HIS A 268 1.69 0.48 23.77
C HIS A 268 2.22 -0.63 22.87
N TRP A 269 1.44 -1.70 22.75
CA TRP A 269 1.59 -2.71 21.71
C TRP A 269 0.36 -2.70 20.82
N THR A 270 0.58 -2.68 19.51
CA THR A 270 -0.46 -2.76 18.50
C THR A 270 -0.27 -4.01 17.67
N TRP A 271 -1.33 -4.81 17.53
CA TRP A 271 -1.48 -5.77 16.42
C TRP A 271 -2.24 -5.08 15.30
N ILE A 272 -1.59 -4.94 14.14
CA ILE A 272 -2.13 -4.33 12.93
C ILE A 272 -2.56 -5.45 12.01
N THR A 273 -3.85 -5.57 11.77
CA THR A 273 -4.38 -6.51 10.81
C THR A 273 -4.38 -5.91 9.43
N LEU A 274 -3.96 -6.67 8.42
CA LEU A 274 -4.22 -6.42 7.02
C LEU A 274 -4.94 -7.62 6.41
N LYS A 275 -6.16 -7.40 5.93
CA LYS A 275 -6.94 -8.40 5.20
C LYS A 275 -6.68 -8.28 3.71
N ALA A 276 -6.08 -9.33 3.15
CA ALA A 276 -5.83 -9.47 1.74
C ALA A 276 -7.01 -10.07 0.97
N HIS A 277 -6.90 -10.07 -0.36
CA HIS A 277 -7.90 -10.58 -1.29
C HIS A 277 -9.31 -10.04 -0.98
N ALA A 278 -9.40 -8.72 -0.72
CA ALA A 278 -10.67 -8.02 -0.58
C ALA A 278 -11.56 -8.35 -1.78
N ARG A 279 -12.82 -8.64 -1.49
CA ARG A 279 -13.84 -8.96 -2.48
C ARG A 279 -14.46 -7.68 -3.00
N ASN A 280 -14.42 -6.58 -2.25
CA ASN A 280 -14.94 -5.28 -2.66
C ASN A 280 -14.27 -4.74 -3.94
N THR A 281 -15.10 -4.51 -4.96
CA THR A 281 -14.75 -3.93 -6.26
C THR A 281 -15.69 -2.78 -6.65
N ALA A 282 -16.57 -2.31 -5.76
CA ALA A 282 -17.60 -1.34 -6.13
C ALA A 282 -17.14 0.12 -6.05
N GLY A 283 -15.92 0.39 -5.57
CA GLY A 283 -15.49 1.75 -5.36
C GLY A 283 -15.23 2.53 -6.65
N THR A 284 -15.39 3.86 -6.57
CA THR A 284 -15.31 4.78 -7.72
C THR A 284 -14.56 6.07 -7.40
N VAL A 285 -13.95 6.66 -8.42
CA VAL A 285 -13.45 8.05 -8.41
C VAL A 285 -14.30 8.85 -9.39
N THR A 286 -15.04 9.88 -8.97
CA THR A 286 -15.79 10.75 -9.89
C THR A 286 -15.29 12.18 -9.84
N LEU A 287 -15.44 12.90 -10.93
CA LEU A 287 -15.17 14.32 -10.97
C LEU A 287 -16.11 15.04 -10.01
N ARG A 288 -15.53 16.00 -9.27
CA ARG A 288 -16.29 17.00 -8.52
C ARG A 288 -16.70 18.15 -9.44
N SER A 289 -15.82 18.53 -10.36
CA SER A 289 -16.00 19.59 -11.34
C SER A 289 -15.07 19.36 -12.54
N SER A 290 -15.10 20.29 -13.51
CA SER A 290 -14.13 20.33 -14.61
C SER A 290 -12.82 21.06 -14.24
N ASP A 291 -12.67 21.55 -13.02
CA ASP A 291 -11.42 22.16 -12.54
C ASP A 291 -10.43 21.05 -12.15
N PRO A 292 -9.24 20.98 -12.79
CA PRO A 292 -8.23 19.99 -12.47
C PRO A 292 -7.67 20.09 -11.03
N LEU A 293 -7.87 21.23 -10.35
CA LEU A 293 -7.41 21.43 -8.97
C LEU A 293 -8.41 20.96 -7.92
N ASP A 294 -9.66 20.69 -8.31
CA ASP A 294 -10.65 20.15 -7.40
C ASP A 294 -10.35 18.67 -7.13
N PRO A 295 -10.22 18.24 -5.86
CA PRO A 295 -10.03 16.84 -5.54
C PRO A 295 -11.28 16.05 -5.95
N PRO A 296 -11.11 14.88 -6.58
CA PRO A 296 -12.24 14.07 -7.02
C PRO A 296 -13.06 13.57 -5.83
N LEU A 297 -14.27 13.11 -6.10
CA LEU A 297 -15.07 12.38 -5.13
C LEU A 297 -14.60 10.92 -5.14
N ILE A 298 -14.24 10.38 -3.98
CA ILE A 298 -13.76 9.01 -3.83
C ILE A 298 -14.76 8.27 -2.95
N GLN A 299 -15.23 7.13 -3.43
CA GLN A 299 -16.14 6.25 -2.70
C GLN A 299 -15.55 4.84 -2.74
N VAL A 300 -15.13 4.30 -1.59
CA VAL A 300 -14.48 2.99 -1.52
C VAL A 300 -15.49 1.87 -1.20
N HIS A 301 -16.60 2.19 -0.54
CA HIS A 301 -17.66 1.23 -0.16
C HIS A 301 -17.19 0.07 0.73
N TYR A 302 -16.40 0.38 1.75
CA TYR A 302 -15.98 -0.59 2.77
C TYR A 302 -17.19 -1.20 3.50
N PHE A 303 -17.20 -2.53 3.61
CA PHE A 303 -18.25 -3.32 4.27
C PHE A 303 -19.70 -2.94 3.93
N ASP A 304 -19.89 -2.33 2.76
CA ASP A 304 -21.17 -1.88 2.22
C ASP A 304 -21.47 -2.71 0.96
N LYS A 305 -22.08 -2.10 -0.07
CA LYS A 305 -22.34 -2.62 -1.42
C LYS A 305 -21.11 -3.10 -2.21
N GLY A 306 -19.92 -3.16 -1.60
CA GLY A 306 -18.62 -3.38 -2.23
C GLY A 306 -18.54 -4.59 -3.15
N THR A 307 -19.34 -5.62 -2.86
CA THR A 307 -19.77 -6.64 -3.81
C THR A 307 -21.27 -6.86 -3.62
N LEU A 308 -22.08 -6.37 -4.56
CA LEU A 308 -23.54 -6.49 -4.49
C LEU A 308 -24.05 -7.93 -4.67
N THR A 309 -23.16 -8.88 -4.95
CA THR A 309 -23.48 -10.28 -5.14
C THR A 309 -23.06 -11.11 -3.92
N ASP A 310 -23.95 -11.98 -3.47
CA ASP A 310 -23.66 -13.07 -2.54
C ASP A 310 -23.11 -12.67 -1.16
N ASN A 311 -23.38 -11.44 -0.70
CA ASN A 311 -22.92 -10.91 0.58
C ASN A 311 -21.40 -11.06 0.80
N ALA A 312 -20.59 -10.94 -0.25
CA ALA A 312 -19.16 -11.21 -0.17
C ALA A 312 -18.40 -10.31 0.82
N TRP A 313 -18.93 -9.13 1.16
CA TRP A 313 -18.41 -8.27 2.23
C TRP A 313 -18.49 -8.91 3.63
N GLU A 314 -19.49 -9.76 3.90
CA GLU A 314 -19.63 -10.46 5.19
C GLU A 314 -18.46 -11.41 5.42
N LYS A 315 -17.95 -12.04 4.36
CA LYS A 315 -16.75 -12.88 4.42
C LYS A 315 -15.53 -12.04 4.77
N ASP A 316 -15.37 -10.89 4.11
CA ASP A 316 -14.24 -10.01 4.40
C ASP A 316 -14.26 -9.51 5.84
N LEU A 317 -15.45 -9.17 6.36
CA LEU A 317 -15.65 -8.80 7.76
C LEU A 317 -15.41 -9.97 8.72
N GLN A 318 -15.80 -11.19 8.34
CA GLN A 318 -15.55 -12.40 9.14
C GLN A 318 -14.04 -12.64 9.31
N ALA A 319 -13.23 -12.51 8.26
CA ALA A 319 -11.78 -12.66 8.35
C ALA A 319 -11.15 -11.62 9.29
N MET A 320 -11.60 -10.36 9.21
CA MET A 320 -11.14 -9.29 10.10
C MET A 320 -11.49 -9.55 11.56
N TYR A 321 -12.69 -10.08 11.80
CA TYR A 321 -13.13 -10.48 13.14
C TYR A 321 -12.28 -11.62 13.72
N GLU A 322 -12.03 -12.67 12.94
CA GLU A 322 -11.19 -13.81 13.36
C GLU A 322 -9.78 -13.37 13.72
N ASP A 323 -9.23 -12.41 12.99
CA ASP A 323 -7.94 -11.82 13.29
C ASP A 323 -7.93 -11.08 14.63
N MET A 324 -8.94 -10.24 14.89
CA MET A 324 -9.06 -9.52 16.15
C MET A 324 -9.20 -10.50 17.33
N ILE A 325 -9.92 -11.61 17.14
CA ILE A 325 -9.99 -12.69 18.13
C ILE A 325 -8.62 -13.36 18.35
N LEU A 326 -7.87 -13.63 17.28
CA LEU A 326 -6.51 -14.18 17.40
C LEU A 326 -5.60 -13.19 18.15
N SER A 327 -5.63 -11.90 17.80
CA SER A 327 -4.86 -10.85 18.48
C SER A 327 -5.20 -10.77 19.98
N ARG A 328 -6.48 -10.88 20.36
CA ARG A 328 -6.89 -11.01 21.77
C ARG A 328 -6.35 -12.28 22.44
N GLN A 329 -6.40 -13.42 21.76
CA GLN A 329 -5.86 -14.68 22.29
C GLN A 329 -4.36 -14.57 22.56
N ILE A 330 -3.60 -13.94 21.66
CA ILE A 330 -2.16 -13.69 21.84
C ILE A 330 -1.92 -12.87 23.12
N MET A 331 -2.64 -11.77 23.29
CA MET A 331 -2.47 -10.91 24.45
C MET A 331 -2.96 -11.56 25.76
N ASN A 332 -4.00 -12.42 25.71
CA ASN A 332 -4.48 -13.15 26.88
C ASN A 332 -3.53 -14.29 27.31
N ASN A 333 -2.79 -14.87 26.37
CA ASN A 333 -1.77 -15.89 26.65
C ASN A 333 -0.42 -15.29 27.08
N PHE A 334 -0.29 -13.96 27.08
CA PHE A 334 0.92 -13.26 27.45
C PHE A 334 1.43 -13.64 28.84
N VAL A 335 2.71 -14.00 28.92
CA VAL A 335 3.40 -14.24 30.20
C VAL A 335 4.11 -12.95 30.62
N PRO A 336 3.68 -12.28 31.72
CA PRO A 336 4.26 -11.01 32.14
C PRO A 336 5.67 -11.19 32.70
N LEU A 337 6.67 -11.02 31.84
CA LEU A 337 8.09 -11.03 32.24
C LEU A 337 8.56 -9.66 32.75
N ASP A 338 7.91 -8.59 32.34
CA ASP A 338 8.21 -7.20 32.71
C ASP A 338 6.99 -6.32 32.39
N GLY A 339 6.15 -6.01 33.38
CA GLY A 339 4.87 -5.33 33.17
C GLY A 339 3.74 -6.24 32.68
N ALA A 340 2.50 -5.78 32.88
CA ALA A 340 1.27 -6.39 32.39
C ALA A 340 0.66 -5.53 31.27
N PHE A 341 -0.27 -6.10 30.51
CA PHE A 341 -1.02 -5.41 29.46
C PHE A 341 -2.50 -5.38 29.77
N ASN A 342 -3.16 -4.28 29.40
CA ASN A 342 -4.62 -4.21 29.31
C ASN A 342 -5.00 -3.74 27.91
N GLU A 343 -6.03 -4.35 27.32
CA GLU A 343 -6.56 -3.89 26.03
C GLU A 343 -7.17 -2.49 26.18
N SER A 344 -6.73 -1.56 25.35
CA SER A 344 -7.21 -0.18 25.32
C SER A 344 -8.02 0.15 24.07
N TRP A 345 -7.89 -0.64 23.00
CA TRP A 345 -8.58 -0.45 21.73
C TRP A 345 -8.82 -1.81 21.05
N PRO A 346 -10.07 -2.22 20.76
CA PRO A 346 -11.35 -1.52 21.02
C PRO A 346 -11.69 -1.35 22.50
N GLY A 347 -11.11 -2.16 23.38
CA GLY A 347 -11.47 -2.25 24.80
C GLY A 347 -12.28 -3.51 25.10
N THR A 348 -12.09 -4.03 26.33
CA THR A 348 -12.64 -5.32 26.75
C THR A 348 -14.18 -5.36 26.83
N GLU A 349 -14.84 -4.22 26.87
CA GLU A 349 -16.29 -4.07 26.88
C GLU A 349 -16.94 -4.39 25.52
N ILE A 350 -16.18 -4.24 24.42
CA ILE A 350 -16.57 -4.64 23.07
C ILE A 350 -16.21 -6.11 22.89
N SER A 351 -17.10 -7.01 23.28
CA SER A 351 -16.75 -8.43 23.48
C SER A 351 -17.57 -9.42 22.67
N THR A 352 -18.78 -9.05 22.25
CA THR A 352 -19.61 -9.91 21.38
C THR A 352 -19.14 -9.82 19.93
N GLU A 353 -19.42 -10.86 19.13
CA GLU A 353 -19.10 -10.88 17.71
C GLU A 353 -19.75 -9.70 16.97
N GLU A 354 -21.01 -9.38 17.29
CA GLU A 354 -21.73 -8.27 16.68
C GLU A 354 -21.08 -6.92 17.00
N GLN A 355 -20.68 -6.71 18.26
CA GLN A 355 -20.00 -5.46 18.67
C GLN A 355 -18.64 -5.32 18.01
N LEU A 356 -17.86 -6.40 17.93
CA LEU A 356 -16.53 -6.38 17.30
C LEU A 356 -16.63 -6.14 15.80
N LYS A 357 -17.59 -6.79 15.13
CA LYS A 357 -17.85 -6.57 13.70
C LYS A 357 -18.30 -5.14 13.42
N GLU A 358 -19.11 -4.54 14.28
CA GLU A 358 -19.48 -3.13 14.12
C GLU A 358 -18.27 -2.20 14.35
N PHE A 359 -17.47 -2.45 15.39
CA PHE A 359 -16.23 -1.73 15.61
C PHE A 359 -15.29 -1.80 14.39
N ILE A 360 -15.10 -2.98 13.81
CA ILE A 360 -14.27 -3.16 12.61
C ILE A 360 -14.83 -2.33 11.45
N LYS A 361 -16.16 -2.29 11.27
CA LYS A 361 -16.77 -1.49 10.20
C LYS A 361 -16.56 0.01 10.39
N ASP A 362 -16.62 0.48 11.64
CA ASP A 362 -16.47 1.89 11.98
C ASP A 362 -15.01 2.36 11.90
N GLU A 363 -14.07 1.49 12.29
CA GLU A 363 -12.67 1.85 12.46
C GLU A 363 -11.74 1.35 11.35
N ALA A 364 -12.20 0.55 10.39
CA ALA A 364 -11.30 0.04 9.36
C ALA A 364 -10.84 1.12 8.36
N TRP A 365 -9.57 1.02 7.95
CA TRP A 365 -8.99 1.84 6.89
C TRP A 365 -8.27 0.97 5.85
N GLY A 366 -7.68 1.63 4.86
CA GLY A 366 -6.74 1.04 3.93
C GLY A 366 -5.92 2.12 3.24
N HIS A 367 -4.79 1.72 2.67
CA HIS A 367 -3.87 2.63 1.99
C HIS A 367 -3.20 2.00 0.76
N HIS A 368 -3.78 0.91 0.24
CA HIS A 368 -3.29 0.11 -0.89
C HIS A 368 -4.22 0.22 -2.10
N ILE A 369 -4.80 1.40 -2.29
CA ILE A 369 -5.87 1.64 -3.23
C ILE A 369 -5.34 1.48 -4.66
N SER A 370 -6.05 0.68 -5.47
CA SER A 370 -5.62 0.27 -6.81
C SER A 370 -6.80 0.08 -7.77
N CYS A 371 -6.49 -0.40 -8.98
CA CYS A 371 -7.44 -1.00 -9.94
C CYS A 371 -8.33 -0.06 -10.79
N THR A 372 -8.23 1.26 -10.62
CA THR A 372 -9.10 2.23 -11.32
C THR A 372 -8.94 2.33 -12.84
N ASN A 373 -7.89 1.77 -13.43
CA ASN A 373 -7.63 1.75 -14.87
C ASN A 373 -7.22 0.34 -15.32
N SER A 374 -8.05 -0.65 -14.99
CA SER A 374 -7.73 -2.07 -15.13
C SER A 374 -7.28 -2.49 -16.54
N ILE A 375 -6.21 -3.28 -16.62
CA ILE A 375 -5.87 -4.10 -17.79
C ILE A 375 -6.88 -5.25 -17.90
N GLY A 376 -7.40 -5.51 -19.09
CA GLY A 376 -8.34 -6.61 -19.33
C GLY A 376 -8.25 -7.22 -20.72
N ALA A 377 -9.02 -8.28 -20.93
CA ALA A 377 -9.13 -9.00 -22.20
C ALA A 377 -9.73 -8.11 -23.31
N ASP A 378 -9.58 -8.51 -24.57
CA ASP A 378 -10.04 -7.69 -25.70
C ASP A 378 -11.56 -7.59 -25.84
N ASP A 379 -12.29 -8.56 -25.27
CA ASP A 379 -13.75 -8.60 -25.19
C ASP A 379 -14.29 -8.07 -23.85
N ASP A 380 -13.42 -7.65 -22.93
CA ASP A 380 -13.83 -7.03 -21.67
C ASP A 380 -14.17 -5.55 -21.91
N VAL A 381 -15.46 -5.25 -21.89
CA VAL A 381 -16.01 -3.89 -22.07
C VAL A 381 -15.65 -2.93 -20.94
N MET A 382 -15.22 -3.45 -19.77
CA MET A 382 -14.77 -2.66 -18.62
C MET A 382 -13.24 -2.47 -18.61
N ALA A 383 -12.51 -3.14 -19.51
CA ALA A 383 -11.07 -2.95 -19.61
C ALA A 383 -10.73 -1.52 -20.07
N VAL A 384 -9.82 -0.88 -19.36
CA VAL A 384 -9.29 0.44 -19.70
C VAL A 384 -8.04 0.31 -20.54
N LEU A 385 -7.21 -0.67 -20.20
CA LEU A 385 -5.91 -0.89 -20.79
C LEU A 385 -5.85 -2.23 -21.54
N ASP A 386 -5.03 -2.28 -22.57
CA ASP A 386 -4.59 -3.53 -23.20
C ASP A 386 -3.40 -4.16 -22.45
N SER A 387 -2.97 -5.35 -22.89
CA SER A 387 -1.79 -6.05 -22.32
C SER A 387 -0.46 -5.33 -22.53
N SER A 388 -0.43 -4.27 -23.34
CA SER A 388 0.69 -3.36 -23.55
C SER A 388 0.55 -2.04 -22.78
N LEU A 389 -0.37 -2.01 -21.80
CA LEU A 389 -0.65 -0.88 -20.92
C LEU A 389 -1.18 0.37 -21.66
N ARG A 390 -1.68 0.20 -22.89
CA ARG A 390 -2.19 1.30 -23.71
C ARG A 390 -3.64 1.57 -23.38
N VAL A 391 -4.00 2.85 -23.30
CA VAL A 391 -5.40 3.27 -23.10
C VAL A 391 -6.21 2.93 -24.35
N ARG A 392 -7.20 2.07 -24.19
CA ARG A 392 -8.04 1.56 -25.29
C ARG A 392 -8.73 2.73 -26.01
N GLY A 393 -8.90 2.61 -27.32
CA GLY A 393 -9.50 3.67 -28.16
C GLY A 393 -8.64 4.92 -28.38
N THR A 394 -7.41 4.96 -27.86
CA THR A 394 -6.45 6.06 -28.10
C THR A 394 -5.16 5.55 -28.72
N ARG A 395 -4.34 6.46 -29.26
CA ARG A 395 -2.98 6.18 -29.70
C ARG A 395 -1.97 6.88 -28.81
N VAL A 396 -0.84 6.22 -28.59
CA VAL A 396 0.35 6.74 -27.88
C VAL A 396 0.10 7.26 -26.46
N LEU A 397 -0.88 6.68 -25.77
CA LEU A 397 -1.18 6.95 -24.38
C LEU A 397 -1.13 5.64 -23.58
N ARG A 398 -0.44 5.66 -22.44
CA ARG A 398 -0.32 4.53 -21.51
C ARG A 398 -0.58 4.99 -20.09
N VAL A 399 -0.99 4.05 -19.24
CA VAL A 399 -1.03 4.23 -17.78
C VAL A 399 -0.10 3.20 -17.15
N VAL A 400 0.74 3.61 -16.21
CA VAL A 400 1.70 2.76 -15.51
C VAL A 400 1.78 3.21 -14.05
N ASP A 401 0.94 2.64 -13.21
CA ASP A 401 0.89 2.84 -11.75
C ASP A 401 -0.04 1.79 -11.11
N ALA A 402 -0.41 1.97 -9.83
CA ALA A 402 -1.30 1.06 -9.10
C ALA A 402 -2.71 0.91 -9.70
N SER A 403 -3.17 1.84 -10.54
CA SER A 403 -4.51 1.76 -11.13
C SER A 403 -4.68 0.61 -12.13
N ILE A 404 -3.57 0.07 -12.66
CA ILE A 404 -3.65 -0.83 -13.83
C ILE A 404 -4.06 -2.26 -13.50
N PHE A 405 -4.02 -2.64 -12.23
CA PHE A 405 -4.31 -4.00 -11.83
C PHE A 405 -5.81 -4.32 -12.03
N PRO A 406 -6.19 -5.44 -12.66
CA PRO A 406 -7.60 -5.86 -12.67
C PRO A 406 -8.09 -6.32 -11.29
N LYS A 407 -7.17 -6.85 -10.48
CA LYS A 407 -7.38 -7.27 -9.09
C LYS A 407 -6.15 -6.93 -8.27
N ILE A 408 -6.36 -6.42 -7.06
CA ILE A 408 -5.27 -6.02 -6.17
C ILE A 408 -4.34 -7.22 -5.85
N PRO A 409 -3.02 -7.11 -6.07
CA PRO A 409 -2.09 -8.25 -5.93
C PRO A 409 -1.55 -8.44 -4.51
N GLY A 410 -1.52 -9.69 -4.01
CA GLY A 410 -0.77 -10.10 -2.80
C GLY A 410 -1.33 -9.53 -1.49
N PHE A 411 -0.45 -9.04 -0.61
CA PHE A 411 -0.78 -8.22 0.57
C PHE A 411 -0.50 -6.74 0.28
N TYR A 412 0.78 -6.34 0.37
CA TYR A 412 1.27 -5.02 -0.02
C TYR A 412 1.54 -4.93 -1.52
N ILE A 413 1.18 -3.79 -2.13
CA ILE A 413 1.25 -3.61 -3.59
C ILE A 413 2.52 -2.91 -4.10
N ALA A 414 3.45 -2.51 -3.22
CA ALA A 414 4.66 -1.80 -3.61
C ALA A 414 5.55 -2.61 -4.58
N VAL A 415 5.84 -3.86 -4.26
CA VAL A 415 6.65 -4.75 -5.12
C VAL A 415 5.94 -5.03 -6.45
N PRO A 416 4.64 -5.40 -6.48
CA PRO A 416 3.88 -5.48 -7.74
C PRO A 416 3.94 -4.22 -8.61
N ILE A 417 3.89 -3.02 -8.01
CA ILE A 417 4.04 -1.74 -8.74
C ILE A 417 5.43 -1.63 -9.37
N TYR A 418 6.49 -2.02 -8.66
CA TYR A 418 7.85 -2.02 -9.22
C TYR A 418 7.98 -3.03 -10.37
N MET A 419 7.48 -4.25 -10.18
CA MET A 419 7.51 -5.30 -11.21
C MET A 419 6.77 -4.87 -12.48
N VAL A 420 5.60 -4.26 -12.35
CA VAL A 420 4.84 -3.83 -13.52
C VAL A 420 5.46 -2.60 -14.19
N SER A 421 6.13 -1.73 -13.42
CA SER A 421 6.91 -0.61 -13.97
C SER A 421 8.09 -1.09 -14.82
N GLU A 422 8.82 -2.10 -14.35
CA GLU A 422 9.90 -2.75 -15.12
C GLU A 422 9.36 -3.45 -16.37
N LYS A 423 8.24 -4.17 -16.24
CA LYS A 423 7.57 -4.80 -17.38
C LYS A 423 7.14 -3.75 -18.41
N ALA A 424 6.56 -2.64 -17.97
CA ALA A 424 6.14 -1.54 -18.84
C ALA A 424 7.33 -0.94 -19.60
N ALA A 425 8.44 -0.68 -18.90
CA ALA A 425 9.67 -0.18 -19.51
C ALA A 425 10.18 -1.13 -20.60
N GLY A 426 10.24 -2.44 -20.31
CA GLY A 426 10.63 -3.46 -21.29
C GLY A 426 9.73 -3.47 -22.52
N VAL A 427 8.41 -3.46 -22.34
CA VAL A 427 7.43 -3.42 -23.44
C VAL A 427 7.58 -2.16 -24.29
N ILE A 428 7.78 -1.00 -23.67
CA ILE A 428 7.93 0.29 -24.38
C ILE A 428 9.23 0.31 -25.19
N ILE A 429 10.34 -0.18 -24.63
CA ILE A 429 11.64 -0.26 -25.32
C ILE A 429 11.55 -1.19 -26.53
N GLU A 430 10.97 -2.39 -26.34
CA GLU A 430 10.80 -3.37 -27.42
C GLU A 430 9.94 -2.79 -28.56
N GLN A 431 8.82 -2.17 -28.21
CA GLN A 431 7.92 -1.56 -29.20
C GLN A 431 8.56 -0.35 -29.90
N ASP A 432 9.38 0.45 -29.22
CA ASP A 432 10.08 1.57 -29.86
C ASP A 432 11.13 1.07 -30.85
N ALA A 433 11.91 0.04 -30.47
CA ALA A 433 12.86 -0.62 -31.36
C ALA A 433 12.18 -1.23 -32.60
N ALA A 434 10.97 -1.78 -32.43
CA ALA A 434 10.16 -2.32 -33.53
C ALA A 434 9.40 -1.26 -34.33
N GLY A 435 9.44 0.03 -33.95
CA GLY A 435 8.66 1.10 -34.59
C GLY A 435 7.14 0.98 -34.36
N THR A 436 6.71 0.21 -33.36
CA THR A 436 5.30 -0.05 -33.02
C THR A 436 4.82 0.67 -31.76
N SER A 437 5.71 1.35 -31.03
CA SER A 437 5.37 2.12 -29.80
C SER A 437 4.31 3.19 -30.03
N TYR A 438 4.17 3.63 -31.29
CA TYR A 438 3.28 4.69 -31.77
C TYR A 438 1.88 4.23 -32.19
N ARG A 439 1.59 2.93 -32.08
CA ARG A 439 0.28 2.37 -32.40
C ARG A 439 -0.75 2.79 -31.38
#